data_AF-A0A354WZR2-F1
#
_entry.id   AF-A0A354WZR2-F1
#
_cell.length_a   1.000
_cell.length_b   1.000
_cell.length_c   1.000
_cell.angle_alpha   90.00
_cell.angle_beta   90.00
_cell.angle_gamma   90.00
#
_symmetry.space_group_name_H-M   'P 1'
#
loop_
_entity.id
_entity.type
_entity.pdbx_description
1 polymer ?
#
loop_
_entity_poly.entity_id
_entity_poly.type
_entity_poly.pdbx_seq_one_letter_code
_entity_poly.pdbx_strand_id
1 'polypeptide(L)'
;GSVIPLWIDQIKAGKAITITDPNMTRYMMTLEDAVDLVLYAFEHGHSGDLFVQKAPAATLTVLATALKELYKTDTEVKVIGTRHGEKLYETLVTREEMFKAEDMGNYFRIPADSRDLNYDKFFVEGQENISKVEDYHSHNTRRLNIEEMKELLLRLPEIREDVK
;
A
#
# COMPACT_ATOMS: atom_id res chain seq x y z
N GLY A 1 -0.15 -16.29 -4.97
CA GLY A 1 -0.47 -15.25 -5.97
C GLY A 1 -1.08 -14.07 -5.27
N SER A 2 -0.87 -12.86 -5.80
CA SER A 2 -1.55 -11.65 -5.33
C SER A 2 -3.05 -11.70 -5.67
N VAL A 3 -3.83 -10.77 -5.13
CA VAL A 3 -5.30 -10.76 -5.28
C VAL A 3 -5.77 -10.48 -6.71
N ILE A 4 -5.02 -9.65 -7.47
CA ILE A 4 -5.39 -9.24 -8.83
C ILE A 4 -5.40 -10.44 -9.79
N PRO A 5 -4.31 -11.25 -9.92
CA PRO A 5 -4.33 -12.45 -10.75
C PRO A 5 -5.42 -13.45 -10.35
N LEU A 6 -5.62 -13.65 -9.03
CA LEU A 6 -6.67 -14.54 -8.53
C LEU A 6 -8.06 -14.10 -9.02
N TRP A 7 -8.36 -12.81 -8.97
CA TRP A 7 -9.65 -12.28 -9.40
C TRP A 7 -9.80 -12.28 -10.91
N ILE A 8 -8.73 -12.05 -11.67
CA ILE A 8 -8.73 -12.21 -13.13
C ILE A 8 -9.05 -13.67 -13.50
N ASP A 9 -8.41 -14.65 -12.85
CA ASP A 9 -8.68 -16.07 -13.06
C ASP A 9 -10.13 -16.44 -12.69
N GLN A 10 -10.65 -15.87 -11.60
CA GLN A 10 -12.05 -16.05 -11.19
C GLN A 10 -13.01 -15.49 -12.26
N ILE A 11 -12.77 -14.27 -12.75
CA ILE A 11 -13.55 -13.64 -13.82
C ILE A 11 -13.53 -14.50 -15.09
N LYS A 12 -12.33 -14.89 -15.55
CA LYS A 12 -12.15 -15.71 -16.76
C LYS A 12 -12.80 -17.08 -16.64
N ALA A 13 -12.84 -17.65 -15.43
CA ALA A 13 -13.51 -18.91 -15.14
C ALA A 13 -15.02 -18.78 -14.88
N GLY A 14 -15.60 -17.58 -14.96
CA GLY A 14 -17.01 -17.33 -14.64
C GLY A 14 -17.36 -17.55 -13.16
N LYS A 15 -16.36 -17.50 -12.27
CA LYS A 15 -16.53 -17.65 -10.82
C LYS A 15 -16.68 -16.29 -10.15
N ALA A 16 -17.39 -16.26 -9.02
CA ALA A 16 -17.51 -15.06 -8.20
C ALA A 16 -16.13 -14.58 -7.71
N ILE A 17 -15.95 -13.26 -7.69
CA ILE A 17 -14.83 -12.60 -7.04
C ILE A 17 -15.00 -12.74 -5.52
N THR A 18 -13.97 -13.22 -4.83
CA THR A 18 -14.02 -13.37 -3.37
C THR A 18 -13.31 -12.21 -2.68
N ILE A 19 -14.06 -11.40 -1.93
CA ILE A 19 -13.55 -10.31 -1.09
C ILE A 19 -13.59 -10.74 0.38
N THR A 20 -12.54 -10.44 1.13
CA THR A 20 -12.50 -10.72 2.57
C THR A 20 -13.30 -9.68 3.35
N ASP A 21 -12.87 -8.42 3.32
CA ASP A 21 -13.60 -7.27 3.86
C ASP A 21 -13.65 -6.13 2.82
N PRO A 22 -14.83 -5.61 2.46
CA PRO A 22 -14.98 -4.55 1.45
C PRO A 22 -14.36 -3.21 1.84
N ASN A 23 -14.18 -2.96 3.15
CA ASN A 23 -13.58 -1.74 3.70
C ASN A 23 -12.05 -1.85 3.84
N MET A 24 -11.49 -3.04 3.62
CA MET A 24 -10.06 -3.25 3.70
C MET A 24 -9.34 -2.42 2.64
N THR A 25 -8.31 -1.69 3.08
CA THR A 25 -7.47 -0.87 2.19
C THR A 25 -6.09 -1.48 2.01
N ARG A 26 -5.54 -1.36 0.79
CA ARG A 26 -4.18 -1.76 0.46
C ARG A 26 -3.50 -0.68 -0.37
N TYR A 27 -2.21 -0.50 -0.17
CA TYR A 27 -1.40 0.36 -1.03
C TYR A 27 -1.32 -0.23 -2.43
N MET A 28 -1.50 0.63 -3.43
CA MET A 28 -1.44 0.27 -4.84
C MET A 28 -0.09 0.73 -5.39
N MET A 29 0.78 -0.24 -5.66
CA MET A 29 2.15 -0.03 -6.15
C MET A 29 2.41 -1.05 -7.26
N THR A 30 2.94 -0.59 -8.38
CA THR A 30 3.34 -1.47 -9.49
C THR A 30 4.72 -2.06 -9.22
N LEU A 31 5.09 -3.10 -9.97
CA LEU A 31 6.46 -3.65 -9.91
C LEU A 31 7.50 -2.60 -10.31
N GLU A 32 7.19 -1.75 -11.29
CA GLU A 32 8.05 -0.64 -11.72
C GLU A 32 8.28 0.34 -10.56
N ASP A 33 7.22 0.75 -9.86
CA ASP A 33 7.35 1.69 -8.74
C ASP A 33 8.23 1.09 -7.61
N ALA A 34 8.13 -0.21 -7.36
CA ALA A 34 8.97 -0.91 -6.39
C ALA A 34 10.45 -0.98 -6.81
N VAL A 35 10.74 -1.13 -8.11
CA VAL A 35 12.10 -1.04 -8.65
C VAL A 35 12.63 0.38 -8.50
N ASP A 36 11.81 1.39 -8.80
CA ASP A 36 12.18 2.81 -8.64
C ASP A 36 12.53 3.14 -7.18
N LEU A 37 11.80 2.59 -6.20
CA LEU A 37 12.13 2.73 -4.79
C LEU A 37 13.53 2.18 -4.47
N VAL A 38 13.87 0.99 -4.98
CA VAL A 38 15.19 0.37 -4.75
C VAL A 38 16.29 1.22 -5.36
N LEU A 39 16.11 1.70 -6.59
CA LEU A 39 17.07 2.57 -7.27
C LEU A 39 17.23 3.91 -6.53
N TYR A 40 16.11 4.49 -6.08
CA TYR A 40 16.13 5.73 -5.33
C TYR A 40 16.90 5.60 -4.02
N ALA A 41 16.65 4.53 -3.26
CA ALA A 41 17.37 4.23 -2.02
C ALA A 41 18.86 3.94 -2.28
N PHE A 42 19.20 3.30 -3.40
CA PHE A 42 20.59 3.06 -3.80
C PHE A 42 21.35 4.37 -4.06
N GLU A 43 20.71 5.36 -4.69
CA GLU A 43 21.34 6.66 -5.02
C GLU A 43 21.39 7.64 -3.83
N HIS A 44 20.38 7.62 -2.95
CA HIS A 44 20.18 8.65 -1.93
C HIS A 44 20.36 8.17 -0.48
N GLY A 45 20.52 6.86 -0.29
CA GLY A 45 20.53 6.26 1.04
C GLY A 45 21.87 6.31 1.74
N HIS A 46 21.82 6.52 3.04
CA HIS A 46 22.94 6.32 3.96
C HIS A 46 22.76 5.04 4.76
N SER A 47 23.84 4.57 5.39
CA SER A 47 23.80 3.37 6.23
C SER A 47 22.77 3.50 7.35
N GLY A 48 21.79 2.60 7.35
CA GLY A 48 20.73 2.54 8.36
C GLY A 48 19.46 3.30 8.00
N ASP A 49 19.42 4.02 6.88
CA ASP A 49 18.20 4.65 6.38
C ASP A 49 17.18 3.59 5.94
N LEU A 50 15.92 3.83 6.30
CA LEU A 50 14.77 3.12 5.73
C LEU A 50 14.04 4.05 4.77
N PHE A 51 13.79 3.60 3.55
CA PHE A 51 13.03 4.34 2.55
C PHE A 51 11.64 3.74 2.36
N VAL A 52 10.64 4.62 2.35
CA VAL A 52 9.26 4.28 2.01
C VAL A 52 8.81 5.15 0.86
N GLN A 53 8.36 4.53 -0.24
CA GLN A 53 7.70 5.27 -1.31
C GLN A 53 6.26 5.61 -0.90
N LYS A 54 5.87 6.87 -1.06
CA LYS A 54 4.49 7.30 -0.89
C LYS A 54 3.65 6.68 -2.00
N ALA A 55 2.61 5.95 -1.62
CA ALA A 55 1.74 5.27 -2.57
C ALA A 55 0.27 5.57 -2.26
N PRO A 56 -0.59 5.67 -3.27
CA PRO A 56 -2.02 5.72 -3.04
C PRO A 56 -2.51 4.36 -2.54
N ALA A 57 -3.72 4.34 -1.99
CA ALA A 57 -4.40 3.11 -1.58
C ALA A 57 -5.75 2.96 -2.27
N ALA A 58 -6.30 1.75 -2.27
CA ALA A 58 -7.66 1.49 -2.72
C ALA A 58 -8.35 0.51 -1.76
N THR A 59 -9.68 0.58 -1.69
CA THR A 59 -10.45 -0.49 -1.05
C THR A 59 -10.55 -1.70 -1.96
N LEU A 60 -10.76 -2.88 -1.39
CA LEU A 60 -11.02 -4.10 -2.17
C LEU A 60 -12.28 -3.96 -3.05
N THR A 61 -13.26 -3.18 -2.60
CA THR A 61 -14.45 -2.84 -3.39
C THR A 61 -14.11 -2.05 -4.65
N VAL A 62 -13.30 -0.97 -4.52
CA VAL A 62 -12.88 -0.16 -5.67
C VAL A 62 -12.09 -1.00 -6.66
N LEU A 63 -11.17 -1.85 -6.17
CA LEU A 63 -10.38 -2.73 -7.00
C LEU A 63 -11.25 -3.74 -7.78
N ALA A 64 -12.20 -4.39 -7.09
CA ALA A 64 -13.09 -5.37 -7.72
C ALA A 64 -13.99 -4.72 -8.78
N THR A 65 -14.57 -3.56 -8.48
CA THR A 65 -15.41 -2.82 -9.43
C THR A 65 -14.61 -2.37 -10.65
N ALA A 66 -13.40 -1.83 -10.46
CA ALA A 66 -12.52 -1.43 -11.56
C ALA A 66 -12.19 -2.61 -12.49
N LEU A 67 -11.89 -3.79 -11.93
CA LEU A 67 -11.68 -5.00 -12.71
C LEU A 67 -12.94 -5.46 -13.45
N LYS A 68 -14.11 -5.47 -12.79
CA LYS A 68 -15.39 -5.81 -13.45
C LYS A 68 -15.67 -4.91 -14.65
N GLU A 69 -15.46 -3.60 -14.51
CA GLU A 69 -15.67 -2.62 -15.58
C GLU A 69 -14.68 -2.82 -16.74
N LEU A 70 -13.39 -3.03 -16.44
CA LEU A 70 -12.37 -3.28 -17.48
C LEU A 70 -12.67 -4.55 -18.28
N TYR A 71 -13.05 -5.64 -17.59
CA TYR A 71 -13.39 -6.92 -18.22
C TYR A 71 -14.82 -6.98 -18.76
N LYS A 72 -15.60 -5.88 -18.65
CA LYS A 72 -17.00 -5.78 -19.10
C LYS A 72 -17.86 -6.95 -18.62
N THR A 73 -17.68 -7.33 -17.35
CA THR A 73 -18.35 -8.46 -16.73
C THR A 73 -19.22 -8.02 -15.55
N ASP A 74 -20.32 -8.75 -15.32
CA ASP A 74 -21.14 -8.60 -14.12
C ASP A 74 -20.88 -9.72 -13.09
N THR A 75 -19.66 -10.26 -13.06
CA THR A 75 -19.25 -11.29 -12.09
C THR A 75 -19.68 -10.93 -10.66
N GLU A 76 -20.32 -11.88 -9.98
CA GLU A 76 -20.74 -11.72 -8.59
C GLU A 76 -19.53 -11.43 -7.68
N VAL A 77 -19.72 -10.54 -6.70
CA VAL A 77 -18.72 -10.28 -5.66
C VAL A 77 -19.24 -10.87 -4.35
N LYS A 78 -18.56 -11.91 -3.87
CA LYS A 78 -18.91 -12.63 -2.63
C LYS A 78 -17.98 -12.22 -1.48
N VAL A 79 -18.57 -11.73 -0.40
CA VAL A 79 -17.85 -11.46 0.85
C VAL A 79 -17.68 -12.77 1.63
N ILE A 80 -16.43 -13.16 1.88
CA ILE A 80 -16.08 -14.41 2.59
C ILE A 80 -15.62 -14.16 4.04
N GLY A 81 -15.50 -12.89 4.44
CA GLY A 81 -15.00 -12.48 5.75
C GLY A 81 -13.48 -12.39 5.81
N THR A 82 -12.99 -11.62 6.79
CA THR A 82 -11.56 -11.41 7.05
C THR A 82 -10.89 -12.73 7.42
N ARG A 83 -9.80 -13.08 6.72
CA ARG A 83 -9.03 -14.28 7.04
C ARG A 83 -8.15 -14.05 8.26
N HIS A 84 -7.76 -15.13 8.93
CA HIS A 84 -6.91 -15.04 10.10
C HIS A 84 -5.58 -14.33 9.77
N GLY A 85 -5.23 -13.31 10.58
CA GLY A 85 -4.00 -12.54 10.42
C GLY A 85 -4.07 -11.38 9.43
N GLU A 86 -5.20 -11.16 8.75
CA GLU A 86 -5.36 -9.99 7.87
C GLU A 86 -5.70 -8.73 8.66
N LYS A 87 -5.02 -7.63 8.32
CA LYS A 87 -5.33 -6.29 8.85
C LYS A 87 -6.32 -5.56 7.95
N LEU A 88 -7.17 -4.73 8.55
CA LEU A 88 -8.09 -3.85 7.82
C LEU A 88 -7.33 -2.81 6.97
N TYR A 89 -6.16 -2.37 7.42
CA TYR A 89 -5.26 -1.48 6.71
C TYR A 89 -3.82 -1.85 6.99
N GLU A 90 -2.91 -1.44 6.11
CA GLU A 90 -1.47 -1.65 6.28
C GLU A 90 -0.80 -0.34 6.66
N THR A 91 0.17 -0.41 7.57
CA THR A 91 1.00 0.72 7.99
C THR A 91 2.35 0.61 7.29
N LEU A 92 2.78 1.68 6.61
CA LEU A 92 4.11 1.74 5.99
C LEU A 92 5.12 2.49 6.86
N VAL A 93 4.67 3.49 7.62
CA VAL A 93 5.53 4.25 8.54
C VAL A 93 4.78 4.38 9.86
N THR A 94 5.31 3.80 10.91
CA THR A 94 4.75 3.92 12.26
C THR A 94 4.91 5.33 12.80
N ARG A 95 4.19 5.68 13.86
CA ARG A 95 4.25 6.99 14.50
C ARG A 95 5.66 7.42 14.88
N GLU A 96 6.45 6.49 15.43
CA GLU A 96 7.83 6.79 15.83
C GLU A 96 8.70 7.08 14.60
N GLU A 97 8.55 6.28 13.55
CA GLU A 97 9.26 6.47 12.29
C GLU A 97 8.82 7.77 11.61
N MET A 98 7.52 8.09 11.60
CA MET A 98 6.96 9.33 11.05
C MET A 98 7.49 10.56 11.77
N PHE A 99 7.70 10.47 13.08
CA PHE A 99 8.30 11.56 13.85
C PHE A 99 9.75 11.85 13.44
N LYS A 100 10.49 10.83 12.98
CA LYS A 100 11.87 10.94 12.50
C LYS A 100 11.96 11.12 10.98
N ALA A 101 10.87 10.90 10.25
CA ALA A 101 10.86 10.84 8.80
C ALA A 101 11.15 12.19 8.16
N GLU A 102 12.01 12.19 7.16
CA GLU A 102 12.27 13.31 6.28
C GLU A 102 11.46 13.13 4.99
N ASP A 103 10.74 14.19 4.59
CA ASP A 103 9.99 14.22 3.34
C ASP A 103 10.91 14.50 2.16
N MET A 104 11.12 13.51 1.30
CA MET A 104 11.95 13.58 0.09
C MET A 104 11.08 13.63 -1.18
N GLY A 105 9.91 14.27 -1.11
CA GLY A 105 8.98 14.38 -2.23
C GLY A 105 8.11 13.13 -2.36
N ASN A 106 8.49 12.19 -3.23
CA ASN A 106 7.75 10.93 -3.43
C ASN A 106 8.12 9.85 -2.40
N TYR A 107 9.09 10.13 -1.54
CA TYR A 107 9.64 9.18 -0.58
C TYR A 107 9.67 9.77 0.82
N PHE A 108 9.58 8.91 1.82
CA PHE A 108 10.01 9.19 3.18
C PHE A 108 11.36 8.52 3.42
N ARG A 109 12.30 9.25 4.01
CA ARG A 109 13.53 8.69 4.56
C ARG A 109 13.43 8.69 6.07
N ILE A 110 13.55 7.51 6.66
CA ILE A 110 13.59 7.33 8.11
C ILE A 110 15.04 7.02 8.48
N PRO A 111 15.80 8.00 8.99
CA PRO A 111 17.18 7.77 9.35
C PRO A 111 17.29 6.80 10.52
N ALA A 112 18.36 5.99 10.53
CA ALA A 112 18.69 5.21 11.70
C ALA A 112 18.87 6.13 12.92
N ASP A 113 18.41 5.65 14.08
CA ASP A 113 18.63 6.34 15.34
C ASP A 113 20.11 6.25 15.72
N SER A 114 20.92 7.18 15.20
CA SER A 114 22.38 7.19 15.36
C SER A 114 22.82 7.82 16.69
N ARG A 115 22.08 7.59 17.78
CA ARG A 115 22.41 8.09 19.11
C ARG A 115 23.18 7.00 19.86
N ASP A 116 24.50 7.13 19.90
CA ASP A 116 25.50 6.38 20.70
C ASP A 116 24.91 5.54 21.87
N LEU A 117 24.33 4.36 21.60
CA LEU A 117 23.83 3.38 22.59
C LEU A 117 23.19 3.99 23.86
N ASN A 118 22.54 5.15 23.76
CA ASN A 118 22.18 5.93 24.93
C ASN A 118 20.75 5.58 25.36
N TYR A 119 20.65 4.72 26.36
CA TYR A 119 19.39 4.17 26.88
C TYR A 119 18.52 5.21 27.63
N ASP A 120 19.07 6.36 28.02
CA ASP A 120 18.38 7.33 28.89
C ASP A 120 17.08 7.88 28.29
N LYS A 121 16.98 7.97 26.96
CA LYS A 121 15.79 8.48 26.26
C LYS A 121 14.62 7.49 26.17
N PHE A 122 14.81 6.24 26.58
CA PHE A 122 13.71 5.29 26.74
C PHE A 122 13.13 5.31 28.17
N PHE A 123 13.85 5.89 29.15
CA PHE A 123 13.49 5.78 30.56
C PHE A 123 13.28 7.12 31.29
N VAL A 124 13.88 8.23 30.86
CA VAL A 124 13.94 9.47 31.67
C VAL A 124 13.25 10.69 31.04
N GLU A 125 13.21 10.83 29.71
CA GLU A 125 12.58 11.97 29.03
C GLU A 125 11.65 11.53 27.88
N GLY A 126 10.34 11.54 28.14
CA GLY A 126 9.34 11.36 27.09
C GLY A 126 9.24 12.60 26.20
N GLN A 127 9.26 12.41 24.88
CA GLN A 127 9.02 13.50 23.93
C GLN A 127 7.51 13.76 23.81
N GLU A 128 7.01 14.82 24.45
CA GLU A 128 5.57 15.17 24.50
C GLU A 128 4.91 15.27 23.10
N ASN A 129 5.68 15.56 22.06
CA ASN A 129 5.18 15.79 20.69
C ASN A 129 4.91 14.51 19.87
N ILE A 130 5.45 13.35 20.26
CA ILE A 130 5.21 12.09 19.50
C ILE A 130 3.71 11.72 19.56
N SER A 131 3.01 12.09 20.63
CA SER A 131 1.57 11.84 20.80
C SER A 131 0.67 12.48 19.75
N LYS A 132 1.15 13.50 19.03
CA LYS A 132 0.39 14.26 18.02
C LYS A 132 0.63 13.77 16.58
N VAL A 133 1.59 12.88 16.36
CA VAL A 133 1.90 12.32 15.05
C VAL A 133 1.03 11.09 14.84
N GLU A 134 0.50 10.90 13.64
CA GLU A 134 -0.22 9.69 13.25
C GLU A 134 0.68 8.78 12.42
N ASP A 135 0.40 7.48 12.43
CA ASP A 135 1.00 6.52 11.51
C ASP A 135 0.69 6.91 10.04
N TYR A 136 1.59 6.62 9.11
CA TYR A 136 1.24 6.62 7.68
C TYR A 136 0.77 5.22 7.26
N HIS A 137 -0.52 5.13 6.93
CA HIS A 137 -1.18 3.85 6.64
C HIS A 137 -2.21 3.96 5.49
N SER A 138 -2.65 2.84 4.94
CA SER A 138 -3.49 2.82 3.73
C SER A 138 -4.88 3.49 3.89
N HIS A 139 -5.32 3.81 5.11
CA HIS A 139 -6.57 4.56 5.34
C HIS A 139 -6.45 6.09 5.26
N ASN A 140 -5.29 6.66 5.61
CA ASN A 140 -5.09 8.11 5.68
C ASN A 140 -4.27 8.65 4.50
N THR A 141 -3.76 7.78 3.63
CA THR A 141 -3.20 8.19 2.35
C THR A 141 -4.28 8.55 1.32
N ARG A 142 -3.86 9.06 0.15
CA ARG A 142 -4.75 9.33 -0.98
C ARG A 142 -5.41 8.02 -1.42
N ARG A 143 -6.74 7.98 -1.43
CA ARG A 143 -7.51 6.83 -1.90
C ARG A 143 -7.93 7.00 -3.35
N LEU A 144 -7.61 6.01 -4.18
CA LEU A 144 -8.01 5.96 -5.58
C LEU A 144 -9.52 5.79 -5.70
N ASN A 145 -10.12 6.52 -6.64
CA ASN A 145 -11.46 6.22 -7.13
C ASN A 145 -11.41 5.12 -8.21
N ILE A 146 -12.58 4.73 -8.74
CA ILE A 146 -12.69 3.64 -9.73
C ILE A 146 -11.93 3.99 -11.03
N GLU A 147 -12.02 5.22 -11.53
CA GLU A 147 -11.33 5.64 -12.74
C GLU A 147 -9.81 5.61 -12.57
N GLU A 148 -9.31 6.19 -11.47
CA GLU A 148 -7.87 6.19 -11.16
C GLU A 148 -7.34 4.76 -10.94
N MET A 149 -8.16 3.88 -10.37
CA MET A 149 -7.81 2.46 -10.22
C MET A 149 -7.72 1.77 -11.59
N LYS A 150 -8.63 2.07 -12.53
CA LYS A 150 -8.57 1.54 -13.90
C LYS A 150 -7.32 2.03 -14.63
N GLU A 151 -6.97 3.31 -14.51
CA GLU A 151 -5.73 3.86 -15.05
C GLU A 151 -4.49 3.13 -14.51
N LEU A 152 -4.44 2.86 -13.20
CA LEU A 152 -3.35 2.10 -12.60
C LEU A 152 -3.30 0.65 -13.11
N LEU A 153 -4.45 -0.04 -13.17
CA LEU A 153 -4.53 -1.41 -13.68
C LEU A 153 -4.07 -1.53 -15.13
N LEU A 154 -4.38 -0.53 -15.96
CA LEU A 154 -3.93 -0.46 -17.35
C LEU A 154 -2.43 -0.20 -17.52
N ARG A 155 -1.68 0.13 -16.45
CA ARG A 155 -0.20 0.10 -16.51
C ARG A 155 0.33 -1.33 -16.56
N LEU A 156 -0.39 -2.29 -15.99
CA LEU A 156 0.04 -3.70 -15.94
C LEU A 156 -0.04 -4.33 -17.34
N PRO A 157 1.07 -4.90 -17.87
CA PRO A 157 1.09 -5.54 -19.19
C PRO A 157 0.02 -6.63 -19.35
N GLU A 158 -0.14 -7.48 -18.33
CA GLU A 158 -1.08 -8.61 -18.31
C GLU A 158 -2.53 -8.14 -18.53
N ILE A 159 -2.95 -7.06 -17.86
CA ILE A 159 -4.31 -6.52 -18.00
C ILE A 159 -4.51 -5.85 -19.37
N ARG A 160 -3.49 -5.17 -19.89
CA ARG A 160 -3.55 -4.59 -21.25
C ARG A 160 -3.67 -5.64 -22.33
N GLU A 161 -3.07 -6.81 -22.14
CA GLU A 161 -3.19 -7.93 -23.09
C GLU A 161 -4.58 -8.56 -23.03
N ASP A 162 -5.16 -8.67 -21.82
CA ASP A 162 -6.47 -9.29 -21.61
C ASP A 162 -7.67 -8.43 -22.07
N VAL A 163 -7.55 -7.10 -22.02
CA VAL A 163 -8.67 -6.16 -22.25
C VAL A 163 -8.64 -5.54 -23.65
N LYS A 164 -7.63 -5.86 -24.47
CA LYS A 164 -7.58 -5.49 -25.90
C LYS A 164 -8.66 -6.20 -26.73
#